data_AF-A0A8T1C2H1-F1
#
_entry.id   AF-A0A8T1C2H1-F1
#
_cell.length_a   1.000
_cell.length_b   1.000
_cell.length_c   1.000
_cell.angle_alpha   90.00
_cell.angle_beta   90.00
_cell.angle_gamma   90.00
#
_symmetry.space_group_name_H-M   'P 1'
#
loop_
_entity.id
_entity.type
_entity.pdbx_description
1 polymer ?
#
loop_
_entity_poly.entity_id
_entity_poly.type
_entity_poly.pdbx_seq_one_letter_code
_entity_poly.pdbx_strand_id
1 'polypeptide(L)' 'MEMENPPTSASELTSIPAMSRMRFAKDRYDGRIEQICILSDLKRMKSEAEELRQLHTVSTTESEDTLSAKTKKERFDE' A
#
# COMPACT_ATOMS: atom_id res chain seq x y z
N MET A 1 7.56 -15.56 -16.80
CA MET A 1 6.35 -16.09 -17.48
C MET A 1 5.43 -14.92 -17.67
N GLU A 2 4.96 -14.69 -18.88
CA GLU A 2 3.92 -13.70 -19.16
C GLU A 2 2.56 -14.37 -18.93
N MET A 3 1.62 -13.64 -18.31
CA MET A 3 0.24 -14.13 -18.17
C MET A 3 -0.52 -13.81 -19.46
N GLU A 4 -1.09 -14.82 -20.11
CA GLU A 4 -1.82 -14.59 -21.36
C GLU A 4 -3.19 -13.97 -21.04
N ASN A 5 -3.38 -12.70 -21.39
CA ASN A 5 -4.62 -11.93 -21.24
C ASN A 5 -5.09 -11.69 -19.78
N PRO A 6 -4.35 -10.93 -18.94
CA PRO A 6 -4.85 -10.46 -17.66
C PRO A 6 -6.15 -9.65 -17.82
N PRO A 7 -7.07 -9.72 -16.84
CA PRO A 7 -8.19 -8.78 -16.77
C PRO A 7 -7.65 -7.36 -16.69
N THR A 8 -8.24 -6.43 -17.45
CA THR A 8 -7.79 -5.02 -17.50
C THR A 8 -8.79 -4.07 -16.85
N SER A 9 -10.04 -4.50 -16.66
CA SER A 9 -11.11 -3.67 -16.13
C SER A 9 -11.87 -4.34 -14.97
N ALA A 10 -12.47 -3.53 -14.10
CA ALA A 10 -13.34 -4.04 -13.03
C ALA A 10 -14.57 -4.78 -13.59
N SER A 11 -15.07 -4.40 -14.77
CA SER A 11 -16.17 -5.09 -15.45
C SER A 11 -15.81 -6.49 -15.94
N GLU A 12 -14.56 -6.73 -16.33
CA GLU A 12 -14.13 -8.09 -16.67
C GLU A 12 -14.12 -8.99 -15.43
N LEU A 13 -13.81 -8.44 -14.25
CA LEU A 13 -13.80 -9.18 -12.99
C LEU A 13 -15.19 -9.70 -12.58
N THR A 14 -16.27 -9.00 -12.94
CA THR A 14 -17.63 -9.46 -12.61
C THR A 14 -18.03 -10.71 -13.39
N SER A 15 -17.33 -11.01 -14.48
CA SER A 15 -17.52 -12.21 -15.29
C SER A 15 -16.67 -13.40 -14.80
N ILE A 16 -15.72 -13.17 -13.89
CA ILE A 16 -14.86 -14.21 -13.33
C ILE A 16 -15.60 -14.95 -12.20
N PRO A 17 -15.56 -16.28 -12.15
CA PRO A 17 -16.12 -17.03 -11.03
C PRO A 17 -15.54 -16.58 -9.69
N ALA A 18 -16.42 -16.23 -8.76
CA ALA A 18 -16.01 -15.90 -7.41
C ALA A 18 -15.53 -17.17 -6.67
N MET A 19 -14.37 -17.07 -6.04
CA MET A 19 -13.80 -18.14 -5.22
C MET A 19 -13.70 -17.70 -3.76
N SER A 20 -14.06 -18.59 -2.84
CA SER A 20 -13.88 -18.31 -1.41
C SER A 20 -12.40 -18.30 -1.06
N ARG A 21 -12.01 -17.40 -0.14
CA ARG A 21 -10.63 -17.27 0.33
C ARG A 21 -10.04 -18.61 0.83
N MET A 22 -10.87 -19.44 1.45
CA MET A 22 -10.44 -20.74 1.98
C MET A 22 -10.10 -21.74 0.86
N ARG A 23 -10.89 -21.77 -0.22
CA ARG A 23 -10.56 -22.59 -1.41
C ARG A 23 -9.33 -22.06 -2.13
N PHE A 24 -9.26 -20.74 -2.31
CA PHE A 24 -8.09 -20.10 -2.90
C PHE A 24 -6.79 -20.44 -2.14
N ALA A 25 -6.81 -20.34 -0.81
CA ALA A 25 -5.66 -20.70 0.01
C ALA A 25 -5.26 -22.17 -0.20
N LYS A 26 -6.23 -23.10 -0.15
CA LYS A 26 -5.98 -24.53 -0.38
C LYS A 26 -5.41 -24.81 -1.77
N ASP A 27 -5.98 -24.21 -2.81
CA ASP A 27 -5.52 -24.37 -4.19
C ASP A 27 -4.10 -23.81 -4.39
N ARG A 28 -3.72 -22.76 -3.64
CA ARG A 28 -2.33 -22.29 -3.59
C ARG A 28 -1.39 -23.28 -2.91
N TYR A 29 -1.80 -23.84 -1.77
CA TYR A 29 -0.98 -24.84 -1.05
C TYR A 29 -0.76 -26.10 -1.88
N ASP A 30 -1.82 -26.56 -2.55
CA ASP A 30 -1.77 -27.78 -3.36
C ASP A 30 -1.07 -27.57 -4.72
N GLY A 31 -0.56 -26.37 -5.00
CA GLY A 31 0.15 -26.04 -6.25
C GLY A 31 -0.76 -25.94 -7.49
N ARG A 32 -2.08 -25.96 -7.32
CA ARG A 32 -3.06 -25.85 -8.42
C ARG A 32 -3.13 -24.45 -9.04
N ILE A 33 -2.74 -23.44 -8.28
CA ILE A 33 -2.65 -22.06 -8.77
C ILE A 33 -1.19 -21.70 -8.95
N GLU A 34 -0.79 -21.59 -10.21
CA GLU A 34 0.58 -21.28 -10.63
C GLU A 34 0.85 -19.76 -10.65
N GLN A 35 -0.19 -18.94 -10.88
CA GLN A 35 -0.07 -17.50 -11.04
C GLN A 35 -1.21 -16.75 -10.32
N ILE A 36 -0.91 -15.54 -9.83
CA ILE A 36 -1.91 -14.58 -9.30
C ILE A 36 -1.74 -13.27 -10.06
N CYS A 37 -2.84 -12.68 -10.50
CA CYS A 37 -2.91 -11.29 -10.92
C CYS A 37 -3.56 -10.43 -9.84
N ILE A 38 -2.97 -9.27 -9.53
CA ILE A 38 -3.54 -8.28 -8.61
C ILE A 38 -3.86 -7.04 -9.43
N LEU A 39 -5.14 -6.70 -9.52
CA LEU A 39 -5.56 -5.42 -10.07
C LEU A 39 -5.63 -4.37 -8.96
N SER A 40 -4.95 -3.26 -9.19
CA SER A 40 -4.99 -2.07 -8.34
C SER A 40 -5.55 -0.91 -9.16
N ASP A 41 -6.47 -0.14 -8.59
CA ASP A 41 -6.91 1.10 -9.22
C ASP A 41 -5.77 2.13 -9.17
N LEU A 42 -5.12 2.35 -10.30
CA LEU A 42 -3.99 3.28 -10.43
C LEU A 42 -4.36 4.72 -10.04
N LYS A 43 -5.62 5.12 -10.23
CA LYS A 43 -6.09 6.46 -9.86
C LYS A 43 -6.16 6.58 -8.34
N ARG A 44 -6.71 5.57 -7.68
CA ARG A 44 -6.77 5.50 -6.21
C ARG A 44 -5.38 5.43 -5.60
N MET A 45 -4.49 4.61 -6.17
CA MET A 45 -3.11 4.45 -5.70
C MET A 45 -2.31 5.76 -5.75
N LYS A 46 -2.52 6.59 -6.79
CA LYS A 46 -1.87 7.90 -6.87
C LYS A 46 -2.39 8.87 -5.80
N SER A 47 -3.69 8.88 -5.53
CA SER A 47 -4.30 9.70 -4.46
C SER A 47 -3.79 9.27 -3.08
N GLU A 48 -3.86 7.97 -2.78
CA GLU A 48 -3.39 7.42 -1.49
C GLU A 48 -1.90 7.71 -1.27
N ALA A 49 -1.07 7.60 -2.32
CA ALA A 49 0.34 7.94 -2.22
C ALA A 49 0.57 9.45 -1.96
N GLU A 50 -0.21 10.33 -2.59
CA GLU A 50 -0.15 11.77 -2.35
C GLU A 50 -0.59 12.11 -0.92
N GLU A 51 -1.70 11.53 -0.45
CA GLU A 51 -2.22 11.67 0.91
C GLU A 51 -1.19 11.20 1.95
N LEU A 52 -0.55 10.04 1.73
CA LEU A 52 0.51 9.55 2.60
C LEU A 52 1.73 10.49 2.63
N ARG A 53 2.11 11.07 1.49
CA ARG A 53 3.19 12.07 1.44
C ARG A 53 2.82 13.33 2.21
N GLN A 54 1.57 13.80 2.08
CA GLN A 54 1.07 14.96 2.84
C GLN A 54 1.09 14.70 4.34
N LEU A 55 0.61 13.52 4.78
CA LEU A 55 0.68 13.10 6.19
C LEU A 55 2.11 13.05 6.71
N HIS A 56 3.05 12.54 5.90
CA HIS A 56 4.46 12.50 6.26
C HIS A 56 5.06 13.90 6.40
N THR A 57 4.70 14.84 5.52
CA THR A 57 5.14 16.24 5.63
C THR A 57 4.55 16.96 6.84
N VAL A 58 3.25 16.76 7.11
CA VAL A 58 2.56 17.33 8.28
C VAL A 58 3.16 16.80 9.58
N SER A 59 3.44 15.49 9.63
CA SER A 59 4.10 14.87 10.79
C SER A 59 5.52 15.39 11.01
N THR A 60 6.24 15.71 9.94
CA THR A 60 7.60 16.27 10.05
C THR A 60 7.55 17.69 10.63
N THR A 61 6.65 18.54 10.15
CA THR A 61 6.48 19.92 10.66
C THR A 61 6.01 19.97 12.12
N GLU A 62 5.07 19.10 12.53
CA GLU A 62 4.65 19.02 13.93
C GLU A 62 5.78 18.49 14.84
N SER A 63 6.63 17.59 14.34
CA SER A 63 7.80 17.11 15.08
C SER A 63 8.90 18.17 15.22
N GLU A 64 9.13 18.99 14.20
CA GLU A 64 10.18 20.00 14.20
C GLU A 64 9.81 21.20 15.10
N ASP A 65 8.54 21.63 15.09
CA ASP A 65 8.03 22.68 15.98
C ASP A 65 8.03 22.26 17.46
N THR A 66 7.80 20.97 17.76
CA THR A 66 7.87 20.45 19.14
C THR A 66 9.29 20.21 19.64
N LEU A 67 10.24 19.91 18.75
CA LEU A 67 11.67 19.78 19.06
C LEU A 67 12.39 21.14 19.18
N SER A 68 12.01 22.13 18.37
CA SER A 68 12.55 23.50 18.39
C SER A 68 12.22 24.23 19.69
N ALA A 69 11.07 23.95 20.30
CA ALA A 69 10.68 24.53 21.59
C ALA A 69 11.53 24.04 22.78
N LYS A 70 12.34 22.99 22.64
CA LYS A 70 13.16 22.42 23.72
C LYS A 70 14.65 22.74 23.68
N THR A 71 15.16 23.50 22.70
CA THR A 71 16.59 23.83 22.64
C THR A 71 16.88 25.23 23.20
N LYS A 72 16.82 25.38 24.52
CA LYS A 72 17.56 26.43 25.23
C LYS A 72 17.98 25.94 26.61
N LYS A 73 19.31 25.99 26.86
CA LYS A 73 20.04 25.64 28.10
C LYS A 73 20.41 24.15 28.14
N GLU A 74 21.67 23.77 28.15
CA GLU A 74 22.66 24.07 29.20
C GLU A 74 24.08 24.01 28.63
N ARG A 75 24.82 25.12 28.70
CA ARG A 75 26.27 25.11 28.55
C ARG A 75 26.81 24.54 29.85
N PHE A 76 27.43 23.37 29.80
CA PHE A 76 28.32 22.92 30.87
C PHE A 76 29.62 23.70 30.71
N ASP A 77 29.92 24.58 31.67
CA ASP A 77 31.26 25.14 31.86
C ASP A 77 32.14 24.05 32.50
N GLU A 78 33.39 23.95 32.02
CA GLU A 78 34.43 22.98 32.41
C GLU A 78 35.03 23.27 33.80
#